data_AF-A0A351DFZ8-F1
#
_entry.id   AF-A0A351DFZ8-F1
#
_cell.length_a   1.000
_cell.length_b   1.000
_cell.length_c   1.000
_cell.angle_alpha   90.00
_cell.angle_beta   90.00
_cell.angle_gamma   90.00
#
_symmetry.space_group_name_H-M   'P 1'
#
loop_
_entity.id
_entity.type
_entity.pdbx_description
1 polymer ?
#
loop_
_entity_poly.entity_id
_entity_poly.type
_entity_poly.pdbx_seq_one_letter_code
_entity_poly.pdbx_strand_id
1 'polypeptide(L)'
;MRLLLKLLSPLIAIALVTSSCGGSERVANSTDSETTTASSSTQTEEDQSTETQEAEKDDSDETAAEPTTDSEQTPPPEPEAPTFGDLEWPCGPGAASGATDQGVTDESILIGGGDDRGFVGSLGLNITQTDTIQAFVDTCNEMGGILGREIIVELYDAKIFEVSSVWLDACPRMFMMVGEGFAVDGFGEESRVQCQLAHIPAWTVSAAAAHGPWMIQPVPNPADRMSLSIAAWISDTYP
;
A
#
# COMPACT_ATOMS: atom_id res chain seq x y z
N MET A 1 -30.99 -10.29 52.69
CA MET A 1 -30.20 -11.40 53.26
C MET A 1 -28.82 -11.41 52.61
N ARG A 2 -27.94 -10.51 53.07
CA ARG A 2 -26.49 -10.69 53.05
C ARG A 2 -26.16 -11.57 54.27
N LEU A 3 -25.06 -12.30 54.22
CA LEU A 3 -24.59 -13.33 55.18
C LEU A 3 -25.07 -14.74 54.85
N LEU A 4 -24.35 -15.46 53.99
CA LEU A 4 -23.93 -16.83 54.31
C LEU A 4 -22.77 -17.21 53.36
N LEU A 5 -21.57 -17.24 53.95
CA LEU A 5 -20.43 -18.12 53.63
C LEU A 5 -19.72 -17.88 52.28
N LYS A 6 -18.92 -16.81 52.11
CA LYS A 6 -17.47 -16.81 52.43
C LYS A 6 -17.05 -17.67 53.61
N LEU A 7 -16.49 -18.86 53.35
CA LEU A 7 -15.49 -19.57 54.17
C LEU A 7 -15.15 -20.91 53.49
N LEU A 8 -14.16 -20.91 52.60
CA LEU A 8 -13.28 -22.04 52.29
C LEU A 8 -12.12 -21.49 51.45
N SER A 9 -11.14 -21.01 52.20
CA SER A 9 -9.83 -20.49 51.76
C SER A 9 -8.84 -21.69 51.61
N PRO A 10 -7.54 -21.49 51.33
CA PRO A 10 -6.88 -21.93 50.10
C PRO A 10 -5.79 -22.98 50.36
N LEU A 11 -5.55 -23.93 49.45
CA LEU A 11 -4.35 -24.78 49.47
C LEU A 11 -4.29 -25.54 48.15
N ILE A 12 -3.34 -25.18 47.28
CA ILE A 12 -2.50 -26.06 46.44
C ILE A 12 -1.57 -25.11 45.66
N ALA A 13 -0.51 -24.71 46.35
CA ALA A 13 0.73 -24.22 45.77
C ALA A 13 1.83 -24.92 46.58
N ILE A 14 2.60 -25.78 45.90
CA ILE A 14 3.81 -26.57 46.27
C ILE A 14 3.71 -27.85 45.41
N ALA A 15 4.71 -28.37 44.70
CA ALA A 15 6.00 -27.94 44.18
C ALA A 15 6.53 -29.13 43.31
N LEU A 16 7.45 -28.84 42.39
CA LEU A 16 8.54 -29.73 41.90
C LEU A 16 8.20 -30.95 41.00
N VAL A 17 8.62 -30.85 39.73
CA VAL A 17 9.38 -31.93 39.06
C VAL A 17 10.54 -31.32 38.27
N THR A 18 11.75 -31.76 38.62
CA THR A 18 13.03 -31.53 37.94
C THR A 18 13.37 -32.69 37.00
N SER A 19 13.66 -32.42 35.73
CA SER A 19 14.48 -33.22 34.79
C SER A 19 14.58 -32.40 33.49
N SER A 20 15.66 -32.25 32.74
CA SER A 20 16.84 -33.06 32.48
C SER A 20 17.89 -32.18 31.78
N CYS A 21 19.15 -32.55 31.93
CA CYS A 21 20.29 -32.07 31.15
C CYS A 21 20.10 -32.23 29.63
N GLY A 22 20.78 -31.39 28.86
CA GLY A 22 20.98 -31.56 27.42
C GLY A 22 21.69 -30.37 26.79
N GLY A 23 22.99 -30.24 27.06
CA GLY A 23 23.86 -29.23 26.44
C GLY A 23 24.34 -29.66 25.05
N SER A 24 24.68 -28.66 24.22
CA SER A 24 25.89 -28.67 23.40
C SER A 24 26.17 -27.27 22.89
N GLU A 25 27.22 -26.68 23.45
CA GLU A 25 27.98 -25.60 22.83
C GLU A 25 28.67 -26.15 21.57
N ARG A 26 28.66 -25.38 20.47
CA ARG A 26 29.79 -25.37 19.53
C ARG A 26 30.02 -23.97 18.98
N VAL A 27 31.21 -23.47 19.30
CA VAL A 27 31.86 -22.28 18.77
C VAL A 27 32.69 -22.68 17.54
N ALA A 28 32.68 -21.80 16.52
CA ALA A 28 33.65 -21.53 15.44
C ALA A 28 34.24 -22.70 14.62
N ASN A 29 34.20 -22.59 13.28
CA ASN A 29 35.25 -21.92 12.50
C ASN A 29 34.95 -22.01 10.98
N SER A 30 35.39 -20.99 10.26
CA SER A 30 35.40 -20.84 8.80
C SER A 30 36.30 -21.87 8.11
N THR A 31 35.96 -22.27 6.87
CA THR A 31 36.80 -22.27 5.64
C THR A 31 36.01 -22.91 4.47
N ASP A 32 36.24 -22.35 3.29
CA ASP A 32 35.69 -22.53 1.93
C ASP A 32 35.39 -23.95 1.43
N SER A 33 34.37 -24.08 0.58
CA SER A 33 34.57 -24.30 -0.87
C SER A 33 33.24 -24.40 -1.64
N GLU A 34 33.30 -23.89 -2.86
CA GLU A 34 32.30 -23.77 -3.92
C GLU A 34 31.51 -25.06 -4.22
N THR A 35 30.27 -24.91 -4.69
CA THR A 35 29.86 -25.33 -6.04
C THR A 35 28.46 -24.80 -6.37
N THR A 36 28.44 -24.05 -7.48
CA THR A 36 27.36 -23.68 -8.40
C THR A 36 26.14 -24.60 -8.49
N THR A 37 24.96 -24.04 -8.73
CA THR A 37 24.20 -24.18 -10.02
C THR A 37 22.95 -23.30 -9.97
N ALA A 38 22.92 -22.33 -10.88
CA ALA A 38 21.72 -21.61 -11.29
C ALA A 38 21.05 -22.38 -12.44
N SER A 39 19.71 -22.38 -12.50
CA SER A 39 18.97 -22.81 -13.69
C SER A 39 17.95 -21.73 -14.06
N SER A 40 18.33 -20.93 -15.05
CA SER A 40 17.44 -20.24 -15.98
C SER A 40 17.19 -21.18 -17.15
N SER A 41 15.98 -21.16 -17.72
CA SER A 41 15.71 -21.79 -19.01
C SER A 41 14.82 -20.89 -19.85
N THR A 42 15.45 -20.27 -20.84
CA THR A 42 14.83 -19.81 -22.10
C THR A 42 15.54 -20.56 -23.22
N GLN A 43 14.80 -21.17 -24.13
CA GLN A 43 15.26 -21.46 -25.48
C GLN A 43 14.13 -21.17 -26.48
N THR A 44 14.54 -20.43 -27.51
CA THR A 44 13.84 -20.05 -28.74
C THR A 44 14.25 -21.02 -29.86
N GLU A 45 13.66 -20.81 -31.05
CA GLU A 45 14.02 -21.29 -32.42
C GLU A 45 13.14 -22.47 -32.90
N GLU A 46 12.55 -22.51 -34.10
CA GLU A 46 12.76 -21.88 -35.44
C GLU A 46 11.42 -21.98 -36.22
N ASP A 47 10.97 -20.94 -36.93
CA ASP A 47 11.02 -20.72 -38.41
C ASP A 47 10.24 -21.72 -39.31
N GLN A 48 9.30 -21.20 -40.11
CA GLN A 48 9.24 -21.38 -41.58
C GLN A 48 7.87 -20.99 -42.16
N SER A 49 7.94 -20.07 -43.12
CA SER A 49 6.89 -19.56 -44.01
C SER A 49 6.61 -20.51 -45.18
N THR A 50 5.37 -20.51 -45.74
CA THR A 50 5.08 -20.84 -47.16
C THR A 50 3.63 -20.41 -47.53
N GLU A 51 3.52 -19.55 -48.55
CA GLU A 51 2.30 -19.26 -49.34
C GLU A 51 1.85 -20.48 -50.17
N THR A 52 0.55 -20.61 -50.50
CA THR A 52 0.02 -20.63 -51.89
C THR A 52 -1.51 -20.84 -51.89
N GLN A 53 -2.11 -20.20 -52.89
CA GLN A 53 -3.52 -19.93 -53.21
C GLN A 53 -4.27 -21.11 -53.87
N GLU A 54 -5.61 -20.99 -53.94
CA GLU A 54 -6.58 -21.21 -55.05
C GLU A 54 -7.96 -21.60 -54.47
N ALA A 55 -9.03 -20.78 -54.55
CA ALA A 55 -9.97 -20.51 -55.67
C ALA A 55 -10.78 -21.79 -56.07
N GLU A 56 -12.11 -21.88 -56.24
CA GLU A 56 -13.28 -21.01 -56.52
C GLU A 56 -14.55 -21.73 -55.96
N LYS A 57 -15.74 -21.15 -55.73
CA LYS A 57 -16.81 -20.79 -56.69
C LYS A 57 -18.02 -20.24 -55.87
N ASP A 58 -18.51 -19.03 -56.11
CA ASP A 58 -19.66 -18.67 -56.97
C ASP A 58 -21.03 -19.18 -56.46
N ASP A 59 -21.83 -18.28 -55.88
CA ASP A 59 -23.21 -18.06 -56.34
C ASP A 59 -23.71 -16.68 -55.85
N SER A 60 -24.24 -15.94 -56.81
CA SER A 60 -24.79 -14.59 -56.73
C SER A 60 -26.13 -14.51 -56.02
N ASP A 61 -26.34 -13.49 -55.18
CA ASP A 61 -27.63 -12.80 -55.20
C ASP A 61 -27.48 -11.32 -54.84
N GLU A 62 -28.02 -10.48 -55.70
CA GLU A 62 -27.90 -9.03 -55.72
C GLU A 62 -29.12 -8.46 -54.99
N THR A 63 -28.92 -7.73 -53.90
CA THR A 63 -29.93 -6.79 -53.38
C THR A 63 -29.21 -5.55 -52.88
N ALA A 64 -29.48 -4.45 -53.59
CA ALA A 64 -28.93 -3.14 -53.35
C ALA A 64 -29.24 -2.63 -51.92
N ALA A 65 -28.17 -2.30 -51.19
CA ALA A 65 -28.22 -1.46 -50.00
C ALA A 65 -27.30 -0.24 -50.22
N GLU A 66 -27.81 0.93 -49.89
CA GLU A 66 -27.18 2.24 -50.05
C GLU A 66 -25.83 2.36 -49.31
N PRO A 67 -24.91 3.24 -49.74
CA PRO A 67 -23.65 3.42 -49.04
C PRO A 67 -23.89 4.24 -47.77
N THR A 68 -23.95 3.57 -46.63
CA THR A 68 -23.73 4.23 -45.34
C THR A 68 -22.24 4.51 -45.22
N THR A 69 -21.87 5.78 -45.39
CA THR A 69 -20.58 6.32 -45.00
C THR A 69 -20.37 6.01 -43.51
N ASP A 70 -19.59 4.96 -43.24
CA ASP A 70 -19.08 4.67 -41.91
C ASP A 70 -17.95 5.67 -41.66
N SER A 71 -18.29 6.79 -41.04
CA SER A 71 -17.29 7.70 -40.49
C SER A 71 -16.67 6.99 -39.30
N GLU A 72 -15.50 6.40 -39.52
CA GLU A 72 -14.63 5.94 -38.44
C GLU A 72 -14.25 7.17 -37.60
N GLN A 73 -15.02 7.36 -36.53
CA GLN A 73 -14.89 8.49 -35.64
C GLN A 73 -13.65 8.25 -34.80
N THR A 74 -12.55 8.93 -35.15
CA THR A 74 -11.36 9.01 -34.29
C THR A 74 -11.83 9.41 -32.90
N PRO A 75 -11.54 8.61 -31.85
CA PRO A 75 -11.96 8.96 -30.50
C PRO A 75 -11.40 10.35 -30.17
N PRO A 76 -12.15 11.19 -29.44
CA PRO A 76 -11.67 12.49 -29.02
C PRO A 76 -10.31 12.32 -28.34
N PRO A 77 -9.34 13.23 -28.59
CA PRO A 77 -8.07 13.18 -27.89
C PRO A 77 -8.37 13.20 -26.38
N GLU A 78 -7.75 12.26 -25.66
CA GLU A 78 -7.81 12.22 -24.21
C GLU A 78 -7.32 13.57 -23.68
N PRO A 79 -8.06 14.23 -22.77
CA PRO A 79 -7.65 15.54 -22.27
C PRO A 79 -6.27 15.39 -21.62
N GLU A 80 -5.30 16.19 -22.07
CA GLU A 80 -3.99 16.22 -21.42
C GLU A 80 -4.18 16.62 -19.96
N ALA A 81 -3.78 15.73 -19.05
CA ALA A 81 -3.88 15.98 -17.63
C ALA A 81 -3.02 17.21 -17.28
N PRO A 82 -3.49 18.13 -16.41
CA PRO A 82 -2.65 19.20 -15.89
C PRO A 82 -1.36 18.60 -15.30
N THR A 83 -0.26 19.35 -15.29
CA THR A 83 1.00 18.93 -14.66
C THR A 83 1.14 19.52 -13.26
N PHE A 84 1.88 18.86 -12.36
CA PHE A 84 2.34 19.45 -11.11
C PHE A 84 3.80 19.92 -11.28
N GLY A 85 3.96 21.18 -11.68
CA GLY A 85 5.26 21.66 -12.17
C GLY A 85 5.67 20.89 -13.42
N ASP A 86 6.81 20.21 -13.37
CA ASP A 86 7.32 19.38 -14.47
C ASP A 86 6.89 17.90 -14.36
N LEU A 87 6.10 17.54 -13.35
CA LEU A 87 5.62 16.17 -13.15
C LEU A 87 4.25 15.98 -13.80
N GLU A 88 4.14 14.97 -14.67
CA GLU A 88 2.85 14.50 -15.17
C GLU A 88 2.05 13.86 -14.04
N TRP A 89 0.76 14.16 -13.96
CA TRP A 89 -0.08 13.50 -12.98
C TRP A 89 -0.30 12.04 -13.36
N PRO A 90 -0.33 11.12 -12.37
CA PRO A 90 -0.67 9.72 -12.61
C PRO A 90 -2.19 9.50 -12.81
N CYS A 91 -2.97 10.58 -12.79
CA CYS A 91 -4.43 10.56 -12.84
C CYS A 91 -4.91 10.91 -14.26
N GLY A 92 -6.01 10.31 -14.67
CA GLY A 92 -6.58 10.44 -16.00
C GLY A 92 -7.78 9.53 -16.18
N PRO A 93 -8.57 9.74 -17.24
CA PRO A 93 -9.68 8.87 -17.56
C PRO A 93 -9.19 7.45 -17.91
N GLY A 94 -10.13 6.51 -18.00
CA GLY A 94 -9.81 5.14 -18.35
C GLY A 94 -10.99 4.19 -18.14
N ALA A 95 -10.77 2.93 -18.46
CA ALA A 95 -11.74 1.85 -18.28
C ALA A 95 -11.05 0.66 -17.61
N ALA A 96 -10.63 0.85 -16.36
CA ALA A 96 -10.04 -0.21 -15.57
C ALA A 96 -10.99 -1.40 -15.40
N SER A 97 -10.43 -2.60 -15.32
CA SER A 97 -11.18 -3.83 -15.07
C SER A 97 -10.41 -4.76 -14.12
N GLY A 98 -11.15 -5.56 -13.36
CA GLY A 98 -10.65 -6.44 -12.32
C GLY A 98 -10.67 -5.80 -10.91
N ALA A 99 -11.16 -6.55 -9.93
CA ALA A 99 -11.06 -6.22 -8.50
C ALA A 99 -9.93 -7.06 -7.87
N THR A 100 -8.68 -6.67 -8.10
CA THR A 100 -7.52 -7.52 -7.77
C THR A 100 -7.22 -7.59 -6.28
N ASP A 101 -7.62 -6.58 -5.51
CA ASP A 101 -7.25 -6.43 -4.11
C ASP A 101 -8.39 -5.84 -3.28
N GLN A 102 -8.27 -5.96 -1.95
CA GLN A 102 -9.20 -5.33 -1.03
C GLN A 102 -9.31 -3.82 -1.30
N GLY A 103 -10.52 -3.27 -1.21
CA GLY A 103 -10.75 -1.84 -1.43
C GLY A 103 -10.66 -1.40 -2.89
N VAL A 104 -10.40 -2.29 -3.84
CA VAL A 104 -10.27 -1.96 -5.27
C VAL A 104 -11.40 -2.61 -6.06
N THR A 105 -12.08 -1.82 -6.89
CA THR A 105 -13.11 -2.27 -7.83
C THR A 105 -12.79 -1.79 -9.24
N ASP A 106 -13.63 -2.12 -10.21
CA ASP A 106 -13.50 -1.59 -11.57
C ASP A 106 -13.70 -0.06 -11.61
N GLU A 107 -14.46 0.48 -10.67
CA GLU A 107 -14.89 1.88 -10.65
C GLU A 107 -14.16 2.73 -9.60
N SER A 108 -13.58 2.12 -8.57
CA SER A 108 -13.04 2.87 -7.43
C SER A 108 -11.87 2.21 -6.71
N ILE A 109 -11.11 3.05 -6.00
CA ILE A 109 -10.03 2.66 -5.09
C ILE A 109 -10.32 3.30 -3.73
N LEU A 110 -10.59 2.48 -2.73
CA LEU A 110 -10.82 2.92 -1.35
C LEU A 110 -9.50 2.97 -0.58
N ILE A 111 -9.09 4.17 -0.21
CA ILE A 111 -7.94 4.43 0.65
C ILE A 111 -8.37 5.10 1.95
N GLY A 112 -7.51 5.05 2.96
CA GLY A 112 -7.69 5.85 4.16
C GLY A 112 -6.55 6.85 4.35
N GLY A 113 -6.83 7.97 5.01
CA GLY A 113 -5.85 8.92 5.53
C GLY A 113 -6.12 9.15 7.02
N GLY A 114 -5.22 9.82 7.73
CA GLY A 114 -5.43 10.00 9.17
C GLY A 114 -4.61 11.08 9.85
N ASP A 115 -5.15 11.60 10.94
CA ASP A 115 -4.50 12.57 11.82
C ASP A 115 -4.96 12.44 13.27
N ASP A 116 -4.61 13.42 14.11
CA ASP A 116 -4.95 13.50 15.53
C ASP A 116 -5.82 14.72 15.86
N ARG A 117 -6.60 15.22 14.89
CA ARG A 117 -7.23 16.55 14.99
C ARG A 117 -8.19 16.68 16.18
N GLY A 118 -8.80 15.58 16.61
CA GLY A 118 -9.73 15.54 17.74
C GLY A 118 -9.06 15.44 19.10
N PHE A 119 -7.71 15.44 19.17
CA PHE A 119 -7.00 15.39 20.45
C PHE A 119 -7.24 16.67 21.27
N VAL A 120 -7.89 16.52 22.42
CA VAL A 120 -8.29 17.64 23.29
C VAL A 120 -7.12 18.48 23.84
N GLY A 121 -5.92 17.89 23.93
CA GLY A 121 -4.73 18.60 24.39
C GLY A 121 -4.08 19.48 23.32
N SER A 122 -4.44 19.30 22.04
CA SER A 122 -3.97 20.09 20.90
C SER A 122 -4.96 19.97 19.75
N LEU A 123 -6.02 20.77 19.78
CA LEU A 123 -7.06 20.73 18.74
C LEU A 123 -6.46 21.04 17.36
N GLY A 124 -6.86 20.26 16.36
CA GLY A 124 -6.33 20.39 15.00
C GLY A 124 -4.92 19.82 14.82
N LEU A 125 -4.41 19.03 15.78
CA LEU A 125 -3.11 18.38 15.64
C LEU A 125 -3.08 17.54 14.36
N ASN A 126 -2.07 17.80 13.53
CA ASN A 126 -1.81 17.12 12.26
C ASN A 126 -2.93 17.24 11.21
N ILE A 127 -3.92 18.13 11.37
CA ILE A 127 -5.06 18.25 10.44
C ILE A 127 -4.65 18.48 8.99
N THR A 128 -3.49 19.11 8.78
CA THR A 128 -2.92 19.34 7.44
C THR A 128 -2.76 18.06 6.63
N GLN A 129 -2.63 16.90 7.28
CA GLN A 129 -2.41 15.63 6.59
C GLN A 129 -3.68 15.19 5.87
N THR A 130 -4.82 15.32 6.54
CA THR A 130 -6.09 14.96 5.95
C THR A 130 -6.60 16.03 4.99
N ASP A 131 -6.31 17.30 5.25
CA ASP A 131 -6.56 18.37 4.27
C ASP A 131 -5.76 18.15 2.98
N THR A 132 -4.50 17.72 3.09
CA THR A 132 -3.62 17.51 1.93
C THR A 132 -4.05 16.30 1.10
N ILE A 133 -4.33 15.15 1.73
CA ILE A 133 -4.77 13.97 0.99
C ILE A 133 -6.14 14.19 0.36
N GLN A 134 -7.06 14.89 1.03
CA GLN A 134 -8.36 15.25 0.44
C GLN A 134 -8.16 16.12 -0.80
N ALA A 135 -7.36 17.17 -0.71
CA ALA A 135 -7.08 18.04 -1.85
C ALA A 135 -6.43 17.29 -3.03
N PHE A 136 -5.51 16.36 -2.75
CA PHE A 136 -4.90 15.50 -3.76
C PHE A 136 -5.93 14.59 -4.43
N VAL A 137 -6.78 13.93 -3.65
CA VAL A 137 -7.83 13.02 -4.14
C VAL A 137 -8.84 13.79 -4.99
N ASP A 138 -9.30 14.96 -4.52
CA ASP A 138 -10.22 15.82 -5.26
C ASP A 138 -9.63 16.20 -6.61
N THR A 139 -8.38 16.67 -6.63
CA THR A 139 -7.67 17.04 -7.86
C THR A 139 -7.51 15.83 -8.81
N CYS A 140 -7.15 14.66 -8.27
CA CYS A 140 -7.00 13.44 -9.05
C CYS A 140 -8.32 12.98 -9.68
N ASN A 141 -9.41 13.02 -8.92
CA ASN A 141 -10.73 12.63 -9.38
C ASN A 141 -11.29 13.62 -10.42
N GLU A 142 -11.00 14.92 -10.30
CA GLU A 142 -11.33 15.92 -11.33
C GLU A 142 -10.69 15.60 -12.70
N MET A 143 -9.54 14.93 -12.71
CA MET A 143 -8.86 14.47 -13.93
C MET A 143 -9.37 13.12 -14.46
N GLY A 144 -10.32 12.46 -13.78
CA GLY A 144 -10.81 11.14 -14.15
C GLY A 144 -10.28 9.99 -13.30
N GLY A 145 -9.58 10.28 -12.20
CA GLY A 145 -9.13 9.27 -11.23
C GLY A 145 -7.89 8.51 -11.68
N ILE A 146 -7.67 7.29 -11.19
CA ILE A 146 -6.53 6.45 -11.59
C ILE A 146 -7.02 5.39 -12.57
N LEU A 147 -6.61 5.48 -13.84
CA LEU A 147 -7.09 4.61 -14.93
C LEU A 147 -8.63 4.60 -15.03
N GLY A 148 -9.28 5.73 -14.76
CA GLY A 148 -10.74 5.85 -14.71
C GLY A 148 -11.39 5.48 -13.37
N ARG A 149 -10.62 5.06 -12.35
CA ARG A 149 -11.16 4.73 -11.02
C ARG A 149 -11.22 5.94 -10.12
N GLU A 150 -12.38 6.20 -9.53
CA GLU A 150 -12.55 7.20 -8.49
C GLU A 150 -11.78 6.79 -7.23
N ILE A 151 -10.94 7.67 -6.71
CA ILE A 151 -10.31 7.47 -5.40
C ILE A 151 -11.30 7.92 -4.33
N ILE A 152 -11.70 7.01 -3.46
CA ILE A 152 -12.51 7.30 -2.28
C ILE A 152 -11.58 7.33 -1.07
N VAL A 153 -11.55 8.44 -0.34
CA VAL A 153 -10.73 8.58 0.87
C VAL A 153 -11.58 8.66 2.12
N GLU A 154 -11.31 7.79 3.08
CA GLU A 154 -11.84 7.90 4.45
C GLU A 154 -10.79 8.53 5.37
N LEU A 155 -11.17 9.59 6.09
CA LEU A 155 -10.26 10.36 6.94
C LEU A 155 -10.45 10.01 8.41
N TYR A 156 -9.45 9.36 8.98
CA TYR A 156 -9.44 8.92 10.37
C TYR A 156 -8.93 9.99 11.34
N ASP A 157 -9.52 10.02 12.53
CA ASP A 157 -9.06 10.85 13.66
C ASP A 157 -8.71 9.95 14.84
N ALA A 158 -7.42 9.72 15.02
CA ALA A 158 -6.88 8.87 16.08
C ALA A 158 -6.83 9.57 17.43
N LYS A 159 -7.04 10.90 17.51
CA LYS A 159 -7.00 11.67 18.77
C LYS A 159 -5.77 11.33 19.63
N ILE A 160 -4.62 11.05 19.00
CA ILE A 160 -3.42 10.44 19.57
C ILE A 160 -3.64 8.99 20.05
N PHE A 161 -4.59 8.70 20.93
CA PHE A 161 -4.62 7.42 21.64
C PHE A 161 -5.52 6.34 21.03
N GLU A 162 -6.20 6.63 19.93
CA GLU A 162 -7.14 5.73 19.25
C GLU A 162 -6.55 5.11 17.98
N VAL A 163 -5.23 5.20 17.76
CA VAL A 163 -4.55 4.66 16.57
C VAL A 163 -4.85 3.16 16.36
N SER A 164 -4.84 2.35 17.43
CA SER A 164 -5.22 0.93 17.34
C SER A 164 -6.66 0.73 16.85
N SER A 165 -7.59 1.59 17.26
CA SER A 165 -8.99 1.53 16.82
C SER A 165 -9.13 1.90 15.36
N VAL A 166 -8.36 2.90 14.90
CA VAL A 166 -8.28 3.28 13.48
C VAL A 166 -7.82 2.09 12.64
N TRP A 167 -6.73 1.42 13.02
CA TRP A 167 -6.26 0.26 12.29
C TRP A 167 -7.29 -0.87 12.27
N LEU A 168 -7.95 -1.17 13.39
CA LEU A 168 -8.98 -2.20 13.43
C LEU A 168 -10.17 -1.93 12.51
N ASP A 169 -10.52 -0.66 12.28
CA ASP A 169 -11.58 -0.28 11.34
C ASP A 169 -11.10 -0.24 9.88
N ALA A 170 -9.87 0.22 9.63
CA ALA A 170 -9.30 0.34 8.30
C ALA A 170 -8.94 -1.03 7.68
N CYS A 171 -8.33 -1.91 8.49
CA CYS A 171 -7.80 -3.21 8.08
C CYS A 171 -8.72 -4.05 7.18
N PRO A 172 -10.03 -4.21 7.43
CA PRO A 172 -10.88 -5.09 6.62
C PRO A 172 -11.41 -4.46 5.33
N ARG A 173 -11.11 -3.20 5.01
CA ARG A 173 -11.78 -2.48 3.92
C ARG A 173 -10.82 -1.71 3.01
N MET A 174 -9.79 -1.10 3.59
CA MET A 174 -8.90 -0.21 2.85
C MET A 174 -7.99 -1.01 1.93
N PHE A 175 -7.75 -0.49 0.72
CA PHE A 175 -6.64 -0.94 -0.11
C PHE A 175 -5.31 -0.60 0.54
N MET A 176 -5.19 0.64 1.02
CA MET A 176 -3.98 1.18 1.62
C MET A 176 -4.31 2.40 2.49
N MET A 177 -3.48 2.66 3.50
CA MET A 177 -3.50 3.93 4.23
C MET A 177 -2.42 4.87 3.66
N VAL A 178 -2.78 6.12 3.38
CA VAL A 178 -1.94 7.05 2.63
C VAL A 178 -2.01 8.43 3.27
N GLY A 179 -0.84 9.03 3.50
CA GLY A 179 -0.69 10.40 3.97
C GLY A 179 -1.10 10.59 5.43
N GLU A 180 -1.26 9.51 6.20
CA GLU A 180 -1.57 9.61 7.61
C GLU A 180 -0.37 10.12 8.42
N GLY A 181 -0.66 10.82 9.51
CA GLY A 181 0.33 11.32 10.46
C GLY A 181 -0.17 11.20 11.89
N PHE A 182 0.07 10.04 12.51
CA PHE A 182 -0.29 9.77 13.90
C PHE A 182 0.88 10.05 14.83
N ALA A 183 0.69 10.93 15.82
CA ALA A 183 1.73 11.36 16.76
C ALA A 183 2.28 10.23 17.63
N VAL A 184 1.56 9.11 17.74
CA VAL A 184 2.00 7.88 18.41
C VAL A 184 1.75 6.66 17.53
N ASP A 185 2.21 6.72 16.28
CA ASP A 185 2.08 5.66 15.25
C ASP A 185 2.48 4.24 15.68
N GLY A 186 3.37 4.09 16.67
CA GLY A 186 3.74 2.78 17.21
C GLY A 186 2.60 2.09 17.95
N PHE A 187 1.55 2.83 18.34
CA PHE A 187 0.36 2.26 18.96
C PHE A 187 -0.51 1.65 17.86
N GLY A 188 -0.71 0.34 17.90
CA GLY A 188 -1.55 -0.35 16.92
C GLY A 188 -0.84 -0.75 15.63
N GLU A 189 0.46 -0.45 15.49
CA GLU A 189 1.29 -0.94 14.39
C GLU A 189 1.28 -2.47 14.31
N GLU A 190 1.29 -3.16 15.46
CA GLU A 190 1.13 -4.62 15.49
C GLU A 190 -0.19 -5.06 14.84
N SER A 191 -1.30 -4.34 15.08
CA SER A 191 -2.59 -4.61 14.47
C SER A 191 -2.57 -4.41 12.95
N ARG A 192 -1.94 -3.33 12.47
CA ARG A 192 -1.75 -3.06 11.04
C ARG A 192 -0.96 -4.18 10.36
N VAL A 193 0.15 -4.59 10.97
CA VAL A 193 1.00 -5.68 10.47
C VAL A 193 0.25 -7.01 10.46
N GLN A 194 -0.51 -7.33 11.52
CA GLN A 194 -1.30 -8.56 11.59
C GLN A 194 -2.35 -8.66 10.46
N CYS A 195 -2.93 -7.52 10.05
CA CYS A 195 -3.89 -7.48 8.95
C CYS A 195 -3.25 -7.24 7.57
N GLN A 196 -1.92 -7.14 7.50
CA GLN A 196 -1.13 -6.91 6.28
C GLN A 196 -1.53 -5.65 5.49
N LEU A 197 -2.09 -4.64 6.17
CA LEU A 197 -2.49 -3.40 5.51
C LEU A 197 -1.26 -2.56 5.21
N ALA A 198 -0.96 -2.37 3.92
CA ALA A 198 0.12 -1.49 3.51
C ALA A 198 -0.21 -0.02 3.84
N HIS A 199 0.84 0.78 4.05
CA HIS A 199 0.66 2.22 4.24
C HIS A 199 1.83 3.05 3.71
N ILE A 200 1.51 4.27 3.29
CA ILE A 200 2.43 5.32 2.86
C ILE A 200 2.23 6.53 3.79
N PRO A 201 2.84 6.51 4.98
CA PRO A 201 2.65 7.58 5.95
C PRO A 201 3.25 8.90 5.43
N ALA A 202 2.64 10.02 5.83
CA ALA A 202 3.26 11.33 5.62
C ALA A 202 4.59 11.45 6.40
N TRP A 203 4.64 10.80 7.57
CA TRP A 203 5.83 10.65 8.39
C TRP A 203 5.60 9.55 9.43
N THR A 204 6.69 8.97 9.93
CA THR A 204 6.69 8.05 11.06
C THR A 204 7.57 8.60 12.19
N VAL A 205 7.15 8.39 13.44
CA VAL A 205 7.87 8.81 14.65
C VAL A 205 8.40 7.63 15.47
N SER A 206 7.84 6.43 15.32
CA SER A 206 8.34 5.23 16.00
C SER A 206 9.13 4.31 15.07
N ALA A 207 10.10 3.58 15.63
CA ALA A 207 10.81 2.54 14.91
C ALA A 207 9.88 1.39 14.48
N ALA A 208 8.78 1.16 15.21
CA ALA A 208 7.80 0.13 14.87
C ALA A 208 7.14 0.43 13.51
N ALA A 209 6.65 1.66 13.33
CA ALA A 209 6.07 2.08 12.06
C ALA A 209 7.16 2.28 10.97
N ALA A 210 8.29 2.91 11.30
CA ALA A 210 9.38 3.19 10.35
C ALA A 210 10.07 1.94 9.78
N HIS A 211 9.97 0.80 10.44
CA HIS A 211 10.53 -0.48 9.98
C HIS A 211 9.48 -1.58 9.80
N GLY A 212 8.19 -1.23 9.92
CA GLY A 212 7.10 -2.17 9.76
C GLY A 212 7.06 -2.75 8.34
N PRO A 213 6.71 -4.04 8.15
CA PRO A 213 6.50 -4.58 6.83
C PRO A 213 5.36 -3.85 6.12
N TRP A 214 5.43 -3.75 4.79
CA TRP A 214 4.44 -3.06 3.95
C TRP A 214 4.30 -1.55 4.23
N MET A 215 5.26 -0.96 4.94
CA MET A 215 5.44 0.48 5.00
C MET A 215 6.29 0.93 3.80
N ILE A 216 5.80 1.94 3.07
CA ILE A 216 6.54 2.57 1.98
C ILE A 216 6.77 4.02 2.36
N GLN A 217 8.03 4.43 2.52
CA GLN A 217 8.36 5.82 2.82
C GLN A 217 8.91 6.53 1.57
N PRO A 218 8.24 7.57 1.06
CA PRO A 218 8.71 8.30 -0.12
C PRO A 218 10.07 8.97 0.09
N VAL A 219 10.36 9.37 1.33
CA VAL A 219 11.66 9.90 1.75
C VAL A 219 12.26 8.93 2.77
N PRO A 220 13.44 8.33 2.53
CA PRO A 220 14.05 7.42 3.49
C PRO A 220 14.27 8.09 4.86
N ASN A 221 13.59 7.58 5.90
CA ASN A 221 13.83 7.94 7.32
C ASN A 221 14.14 6.68 8.15
N PRO A 222 15.22 5.97 7.84
CA PRO A 222 15.62 4.81 8.64
C PRO A 222 15.83 5.22 10.10
N ALA A 223 15.18 4.57 11.06
CA ALA A 223 15.34 4.93 12.47
C ALA A 223 16.78 4.70 12.98
N ASP A 224 17.57 3.90 12.27
CA ASP A 224 18.98 3.60 12.54
C ASP A 224 19.97 4.41 11.69
N ARG A 225 19.53 5.28 10.76
CA ARG A 225 20.43 6.14 9.99
C ARG A 225 19.93 7.59 9.96
N MET A 226 20.84 8.51 10.16
CA MET A 226 20.58 9.94 10.05
C MET A 226 21.04 10.47 8.69
N SER A 227 20.24 11.33 8.05
CA SER A 227 20.66 12.02 6.83
C SER A 227 21.83 12.96 7.15
N LEU A 228 23.02 12.62 6.67
CA LEU A 228 24.22 13.41 6.90
C LEU A 228 24.33 14.62 5.97
N SER A 229 23.42 14.79 5.00
CA SER A 229 23.50 15.85 3.98
C SER A 229 23.51 17.25 4.59
N ILE A 230 22.66 17.52 5.59
CA ILE A 230 22.63 18.82 6.29
C ILE A 230 23.87 19.02 7.15
N ALA A 231 24.32 17.99 7.87
CA ALA A 231 25.53 18.08 8.68
C ALA A 231 26.78 18.33 7.81
N ALA A 232 26.86 17.64 6.67
CA ALA A 232 27.92 17.85 5.67
C ALA A 232 27.86 19.27 5.08
N TRP A 233 26.67 19.73 4.66
CA TRP A 233 26.50 21.09 4.14
C TRP A 233 26.89 22.17 5.17
N ILE A 234 26.53 21.99 6.45
CA ILE A 234 26.92 22.91 7.52
C ILE A 234 28.44 22.90 7.71
N SER A 235 29.06 21.72 7.75
CA SER A 235 30.53 21.58 7.89
C SER A 235 31.29 22.22 6.72
N ASP A 236 30.75 22.14 5.50
CA ASP A 236 31.36 22.73 4.31
C ASP A 236 31.16 24.25 4.26
N THR A 237 30.01 24.75 4.73
CA THR A 237 29.64 26.18 4.67
C THR A 237 30.21 26.99 5.84
N TYR A 238 30.39 26.36 7.01
CA TYR A 238 30.83 27.00 8.26
C TYR A 238 31.96 26.19 8.94
N PRO A 239 33.21 26.26 8.42
CA PRO A 239 34.36 25.52 8.93
C PRO A 239 34.90 26.02 10.28
#